data_AF-A0A1V5P676-F1
#
_entry.id   AF-A0A1V5P676-F1
#
_cell.length_a   1.000
_cell.length_b   1.000
_cell.length_c   1.000
_cell.angle_alpha   90.00
_cell.angle_beta   90.00
_cell.angle_gamma   90.00
#
_symmetry.space_group_name_H-M   'P 1'
#
loop_
_entity.id
_entity.type
_entity.pdbx_description
1 polymer ?
#
loop_
_entity_poly.entity_id
_entity_poly.type
_entity_poly.pdbx_seq_one_letter_code
_entity_poly.pdbx_strand_id
1 'polypeptide(L)'
;MQLTWSNLGEMLSVLPPIFILLGLLDVWVKRETMIKYMGESSGIIGILLAFFIGSAAAGPLYAAFPVAAMLLKKGSKLSNVLIMLGAWSTTKIPLILFEASSLGPKFMLIRLGMDLIGIALIAYFIERILTKEEKEAIIKRAAEQEG
;
A
#
# COMPACT_ATOMS: atom_id res chain seq x y z
N MET A 1 5.53 -25.32 17.83
CA MET A 1 4.14 -25.34 18.35
C MET A 1 3.77 -24.03 19.04
N GLN A 2 4.41 -23.64 20.15
CA GLN A 2 4.09 -22.37 20.86
C GLN A 2 4.29 -21.10 20.02
N LEU A 3 5.42 -21.01 19.29
CA LEU A 3 5.69 -19.91 18.34
C LEU A 3 4.67 -19.82 17.19
N THR A 4 4.15 -20.96 16.74
CA THR A 4 3.13 -21.01 15.68
C THR A 4 1.80 -20.45 16.19
N TRP A 5 1.47 -20.73 17.46
CA TRP A 5 0.24 -20.28 18.09
C TRP A 5 0.27 -18.81 18.47
N SER A 6 1.42 -18.28 18.92
CA SER A 6 1.59 -16.85 19.14
C SER A 6 1.49 -16.06 17.83
N ASN A 7 2.14 -16.52 16.76
CA ASN A 7 2.09 -15.85 15.46
C ASN A 7 0.67 -15.87 14.86
N LEU A 8 -0.06 -16.98 14.96
CA LEU A 8 -1.44 -17.05 14.51
C LEU A 8 -2.36 -16.12 15.31
N GLY A 9 -2.19 -16.05 16.63
CA GLY A 9 -2.93 -15.12 17.48
C GLY A 9 -2.64 -13.65 17.15
N GLU A 10 -1.39 -13.33 16.84
CA GLU A 10 -0.96 -12.00 16.42
C GLU A 10 -1.55 -11.65 15.04
N MET A 11 -1.53 -12.57 14.07
CA MET A 11 -2.19 -12.37 12.77
C MET A 11 -3.71 -12.14 12.93
N LEU A 12 -4.38 -12.90 13.81
CA LEU A 12 -5.81 -12.74 14.07
C LEU A 12 -6.14 -11.42 14.74
N SER A 13 -5.29 -10.91 15.63
CA SER A 13 -5.56 -9.65 16.36
C SER A 13 -5.45 -8.42 15.47
N VAL A 14 -4.67 -8.48 14.38
CA VAL A 14 -4.59 -7.37 13.41
C VAL A 14 -5.79 -7.31 12.47
N LEU A 15 -6.45 -8.44 12.19
CA LEU A 15 -7.54 -8.52 11.21
C LEU A 15 -8.74 -7.59 11.54
N PRO A 16 -9.32 -7.59 12.75
CA PRO A 16 -10.48 -6.73 13.05
C PRO A 16 -10.20 -5.23 12.88
N PRO A 17 -9.07 -4.67 13.38
CA PRO A 17 -8.69 -3.28 13.10
C PRO A 17 -8.56 -2.98 11.60
N ILE A 18 -7.98 -3.89 10.81
CA ILE A 18 -7.83 -3.73 9.35
C ILE A 18 -9.21 -3.66 8.68
N PHE A 19 -10.14 -4.55 9.03
CA PHE A 19 -11.50 -4.52 8.48
C PHE A 19 -12.27 -3.26 8.86
N ILE A 20 -12.10 -2.76 10.09
CA ILE A 20 -12.70 -1.49 10.51
C ILE A 20 -12.10 -0.32 9.71
N LEU A 21 -10.78 -0.29 9.52
CA LEU A 21 -10.11 0.72 8.70
C LEU A 21 -10.53 0.63 7.23
N LEU A 22 -10.71 -0.57 6.68
CA LEU A 22 -11.25 -0.81 5.34
C LEU A 22 -12.66 -0.26 5.21
N GLY A 23 -13.57 -0.60 6.12
CA GLY A 23 -14.93 -0.08 6.11
C GLY A 23 -14.98 1.43 6.28
N LEU A 24 -14.13 2.00 7.15
CA LEU A 24 -14.01 3.44 7.30
C LEU A 24 -13.47 4.10 6.03
N LEU A 25 -12.39 3.60 5.43
CA LEU A 25 -11.86 4.12 4.17
C LEU A 25 -12.85 3.96 3.02
N ASP A 26 -13.64 2.88 3.02
CA ASP A 26 -14.64 2.65 1.98
C ASP A 26 -15.76 3.69 2.03
N VAL A 27 -16.27 3.98 3.22
CA VAL A 27 -17.32 4.98 3.46
C VAL A 27 -16.78 6.42 3.40
N TRP A 28 -15.56 6.66 3.88
CA TRP A 28 -14.97 7.99 4.02
C TRP A 28 -14.39 8.51 2.70
N VAL A 29 -13.76 7.63 1.91
CA VAL A 29 -13.11 8.03 0.66
C VAL A 29 -14.04 7.75 -0.53
N LYS A 30 -14.71 8.81 -0.98
CA LYS A 30 -15.58 8.78 -2.15
C LYS A 30 -14.79 8.37 -3.41
N ARG A 31 -15.44 7.60 -4.28
CA ARG A 31 -14.88 7.13 -5.55
C ARG A 31 -14.40 8.30 -6.41
N GLU A 32 -15.15 9.39 -6.44
CA GLU A 32 -14.82 10.57 -7.23
C GLU A 32 -13.52 11.23 -6.76
N THR A 33 -13.30 11.28 -5.45
CA THR A 33 -12.04 11.77 -4.85
C THR A 33 -10.88 10.85 -5.21
N MET A 34 -11.10 9.53 -5.19
CA MET A 34 -10.08 8.55 -5.57
C MET A 34 -9.67 8.70 -7.04
N ILE A 35 -10.63 8.78 -7.96
CA ILE A 35 -10.35 8.98 -9.38
C ILE A 35 -9.62 10.30 -9.61
N LYS A 36 -10.02 11.38 -8.91
CA LYS A 36 -9.42 12.70 -9.05
C LYS A 36 -7.96 12.76 -8.60
N TYR A 37 -7.64 12.14 -7.47
CA TYR A 37 -6.33 12.30 -6.82
C TYR A 37 -5.39 11.12 -6.95
N MET A 38 -5.91 9.93 -7.27
CA MET A 38 -5.16 8.68 -7.38
C MET A 38 -5.43 7.94 -8.70
N GLY A 39 -6.33 8.43 -9.56
CA GLY A 39 -6.61 7.87 -10.88
C GLY A 39 -5.55 8.21 -11.94
N GLU A 40 -5.81 7.86 -13.20
CA GLU A 40 -4.85 8.02 -14.31
C GLU A 40 -4.32 9.45 -14.49
N SER A 41 -5.13 10.47 -14.16
CA SER A 41 -4.77 11.88 -14.26
C SER A 41 -4.06 12.45 -13.02
N SER A 42 -3.75 11.62 -12.01
CA SER A 42 -3.23 12.10 -10.72
C SER A 42 -1.82 12.71 -10.77
N GLY A 43 -1.01 12.34 -11.78
CA GLY A 43 0.39 12.74 -11.89
C GLY A 43 1.17 12.53 -10.58
N ILE A 44 1.96 13.54 -10.19
CA ILE A 44 2.79 13.53 -8.97
C ILE A 44 1.94 13.50 -7.69
N ILE A 45 0.73 14.08 -7.71
CA ILE A 45 -0.13 14.15 -6.52
C ILE A 45 -0.54 12.74 -6.08
N GLY A 46 -0.86 11.85 -7.02
CA GLY A 46 -1.18 10.46 -6.72
C GLY A 46 -0.01 9.67 -6.14
N ILE A 47 1.20 9.92 -6.62
CA ILE A 47 2.42 9.30 -6.09
C ILE A 47 2.62 9.68 -4.62
N LEU A 48 2.53 10.97 -4.31
CA LEU A 48 2.70 11.47 -2.94
C LEU A 48 1.62 10.94 -2.00
N LEU A 49 0.36 10.90 -2.45
CA LEU A 49 -0.74 10.35 -1.68
C LEU A 49 -0.58 8.84 -1.46
N ALA A 50 -0.14 8.09 -2.46
CA ALA A 50 0.14 6.66 -2.34
C ALA A 50 1.21 6.38 -1.28
N PHE A 51 2.31 7.14 -1.30
CA PHE A 51 3.34 7.03 -0.25
C PHE A 51 2.79 7.38 1.13
N PHE A 52 1.97 8.42 1.24
CA PHE A 52 1.39 8.84 2.51
C PHE A 52 0.44 7.77 3.09
N ILE A 53 -0.48 7.26 2.27
CA ILE A 53 -1.42 6.20 2.65
C ILE A 53 -0.66 4.93 3.04
N GLY A 54 0.32 4.50 2.25
CA GLY A 54 1.13 3.32 2.55
C GLY A 54 1.97 3.47 3.82
N SER A 55 2.56 4.65 4.06
CA SER A 55 3.40 4.90 5.24
C SER A 55 2.59 5.00 6.54
N ALA A 56 1.37 5.55 6.46
CA ALA A 56 0.48 5.72 7.61
C ALA A 56 -0.17 4.41 8.08
N ALA A 57 -0.16 3.39 7.22
CA ALA A 57 -0.84 2.15 7.49
C ALA A 57 -0.02 1.22 8.41
N ALA A 58 -0.71 0.66 9.41
CA ALA A 58 -0.12 -0.24 10.39
C ALA A 58 -0.44 -1.70 10.05
N GLY A 59 0.49 -2.60 10.38
CA GLY A 59 0.30 -4.05 10.25
C GLY A 59 1.09 -4.69 9.11
N PRO A 60 0.94 -6.01 8.92
CA PRO A 60 1.68 -6.77 7.92
C PRO A 60 1.31 -6.42 6.49
N LEU A 61 2.18 -6.73 5.52
CA LEU A 61 1.95 -6.37 4.11
C LEU A 61 0.70 -7.06 3.51
N TYR A 62 0.37 -8.27 3.96
CA TYR A 62 -0.84 -8.97 3.47
C TYR A 62 -2.13 -8.19 3.76
N ALA A 63 -2.14 -7.35 4.81
CA ALA A 63 -3.26 -6.47 5.15
C ALA A 63 -3.50 -5.36 4.13
N ALA A 64 -2.47 -5.01 3.35
CA ALA A 64 -2.54 -3.97 2.35
C ALA A 64 -3.25 -4.42 1.06
N PHE A 65 -3.35 -5.74 0.82
CA PHE A 65 -3.94 -6.26 -0.41
C PHE A 65 -5.45 -6.02 -0.54
N PRO A 66 -6.28 -6.20 0.49
CA PRO A 66 -7.69 -5.79 0.42
C PRO A 66 -7.86 -4.29 0.18
N VAL A 67 -7.00 -3.46 0.79
CA VAL A 67 -7.01 -2.00 0.55
C VAL A 67 -6.63 -1.70 -0.90
N ALA A 68 -5.60 -2.36 -1.42
CA ALA A 68 -5.19 -2.24 -2.82
C ALA A 68 -6.33 -2.63 -3.77
N ALA A 69 -7.04 -3.73 -3.49
CA ALA A 69 -8.18 -4.16 -4.28
C ALA A 69 -9.31 -3.11 -4.31
N MET A 70 -9.66 -2.56 -3.13
CA MET A 70 -10.65 -1.48 -3.00
C MET A 70 -10.24 -0.23 -3.79
N LEU A 71 -8.97 0.19 -3.71
CA LEU A 71 -8.46 1.35 -4.44
C LEU A 71 -8.52 1.16 -5.97
N LEU A 72 -8.13 -0.04 -6.45
CA LEU A 72 -8.24 -0.38 -7.87
C LEU A 72 -9.70 -0.34 -8.34
N LYS A 73 -10.63 -0.90 -7.56
CA LYS A 73 -12.07 -0.87 -7.84
C LYS A 73 -12.63 0.55 -7.91
N LYS A 74 -12.11 1.44 -7.07
CA LYS A 74 -12.46 2.87 -7.08
C LYS A 74 -11.81 3.66 -8.22
N GLY A 75 -10.98 3.04 -9.07
CA GLY A 75 -10.38 3.67 -10.25
C GLY A 75 -9.02 4.31 -9.98
N SER A 76 -8.32 3.89 -8.93
CA SER A 76 -6.92 4.26 -8.72
C SER A 76 -6.04 3.66 -9.81
N LYS A 77 -5.05 4.42 -10.26
CA LYS A 77 -4.02 3.97 -11.18
C LYS A 77 -3.22 2.82 -10.57
N LEU A 78 -2.87 1.82 -11.37
CA LEU A 78 -2.14 0.64 -10.90
C LEU A 78 -0.79 1.02 -10.29
N SER A 79 -0.02 1.91 -10.93
CA SER A 79 1.26 2.38 -10.35
C SER A 79 1.09 3.03 -8.98
N ASN A 80 0.05 3.83 -8.74
CA ASN A 80 -0.20 4.42 -7.43
C ASN A 80 -0.49 3.36 -6.37
N VAL A 81 -1.23 2.30 -6.73
CA VAL A 81 -1.48 1.17 -5.81
C VAL A 81 -0.21 0.39 -5.52
N LEU A 82 0.65 0.16 -6.54
CA LEU A 82 1.95 -0.47 -6.34
C LEU A 82 2.88 0.38 -5.46
N ILE A 83 2.86 1.70 -5.61
CA ILE A 83 3.61 2.63 -4.75
C ILE A 83 3.12 2.55 -3.31
N MET A 84 1.80 2.52 -3.11
CA MET A 84 1.22 2.35 -1.78
C MET A 84 1.66 1.02 -1.14
N LEU A 85 1.60 -0.09 -1.88
CA LEU A 85 2.06 -1.40 -1.39
C LEU A 85 3.55 -1.40 -1.05
N GLY A 86 4.38 -0.76 -1.90
CA GLY A 86 5.81 -0.59 -1.64
C GLY A 86 6.08 0.22 -0.37
N ALA A 87 5.39 1.35 -0.22
CA ALA A 87 5.49 2.22 0.95
C ALA A 87 5.05 1.47 2.22
N TRP A 88 3.92 0.77 2.17
CA TRP A 88 3.44 -0.06 3.28
C TRP A 88 4.50 -1.09 3.72
N SER A 89 5.30 -1.61 2.80
CA SER A 89 6.37 -2.54 3.10
C SER A 89 7.54 -1.88 3.86
N THR A 90 7.98 -0.68 3.44
CA THR A 90 9.29 -0.15 3.85
C THR A 90 9.28 1.15 4.65
N THR A 91 8.20 1.92 4.67
CA THR A 91 8.18 3.29 5.25
C THR A 91 7.40 3.41 6.56
N LYS A 92 7.22 2.30 7.29
CA LYS A 92 6.46 2.26 8.55
C LYS A 92 7.13 3.13 9.62
N ILE A 93 6.34 3.92 10.34
CA ILE A 93 6.83 4.80 11.41
C ILE A 93 7.63 4.04 12.49
N PRO A 94 7.16 2.89 13.03
CA PRO A 94 7.95 2.14 14.01
C PRO A 94 9.30 1.65 13.47
N LEU A 95 9.35 1.27 12.19
CA LEU A 95 10.58 0.83 11.53
C LEU A 95 11.58 1.99 11.44
N ILE A 96 11.15 3.15 10.96
CA ILE A 96 11.98 4.34 10.82
C ILE A 96 12.55 4.78 12.19
N LEU A 97 11.72 4.74 13.24
CA LEU A 97 12.14 5.05 14.61
C LEU A 97 13.18 4.05 15.12
N PHE A 98 12.96 2.75 14.87
CA PHE A 98 13.88 1.70 15.27
C PHE A 98 15.23 1.79 14.53
N GLU A 99 15.21 2.18 13.25
CA GLU A 99 16.41 2.43 12.46
C GLU A 99 17.17 3.65 12.97
N ALA A 100 16.47 4.74 13.27
CA ALA A 100 17.08 5.94 13.83
C ALA A 100 17.77 5.65 15.18
N SER A 101 17.12 4.86 16.05
CA SER A 101 17.66 4.53 17.37
C SER A 101 18.78 3.50 17.34
N SER A 102 18.72 2.53 16.43
CA SER A 102 19.65 1.37 16.43
C SER A 102 20.80 1.52 15.44
N LEU A 103 20.57 2.11 14.27
CA LEU A 103 21.53 2.24 13.17
C LEU A 103 21.93 3.69 12.89
N GLY A 104 21.19 4.64 13.47
CA GLY A 104 21.44 6.07 13.39
C GLY A 104 20.67 6.78 12.26
N PRO A 105 20.46 8.10 12.40
CA PRO A 105 19.61 8.88 11.49
C PRO A 105 20.18 8.98 10.06
N LYS A 106 21.51 8.90 9.88
CA LYS A 106 22.12 8.90 8.54
C LYS A 106 21.72 7.67 7.73
N PHE A 107 21.77 6.49 8.35
CA PHE A 107 21.37 5.24 7.70
C PHE A 107 19.88 5.30 7.33
N MET A 108 19.04 5.68 8.30
CA MET A 108 17.60 5.84 8.11
C MET A 108 17.26 6.74 6.91
N LEU A 109 17.84 7.95 6.83
CA LEU A 109 17.55 8.88 5.73
C LEU A 109 18.00 8.37 4.36
N ILE A 110 19.18 7.75 4.27
CA ILE A 110 19.69 7.20 3.01
C ILE A 110 18.80 6.04 2.55
N ARG A 111 18.49 5.10 3.45
CA ARG A 111 17.62 3.96 3.15
C ARG A 111 16.23 4.43 2.71
N LEU A 112 15.63 5.35 3.46
CA LEU A 112 14.31 5.88 3.14
C LEU A 112 14.30 6.59 1.78
N GLY A 113 15.32 7.40 1.47
CA GLY A 113 15.46 8.02 0.15
C GLY A 113 15.60 7.01 -0.99
N MET A 114 16.42 5.98 -0.80
CA MET A 114 16.58 4.89 -1.78
C MET A 114 15.30 4.10 -1.98
N ASP A 115 14.55 3.83 -0.92
CA ASP A 115 13.27 3.11 -0.99
C ASP A 115 12.22 3.93 -1.75
N LEU A 116 12.07 5.22 -1.46
CA LEU A 116 11.11 6.08 -2.16
C LEU A 116 11.38 6.09 -3.68
N ILE A 117 12.66 6.22 -4.07
CA ILE A 117 13.05 6.18 -5.48
C ILE A 117 12.83 4.77 -6.06
N GLY A 118 13.26 3.73 -5.36
CA GLY A 118 13.14 2.34 -5.78
C GLY A 118 11.70 1.91 -6.00
N ILE A 119 10.81 2.23 -5.07
CA ILE A 119 9.37 1.95 -5.16
C ILE A 119 8.76 2.66 -6.37
N ALA A 120 9.04 3.95 -6.55
CA ALA A 120 8.52 4.71 -7.68
C ALA A 120 9.00 4.14 -9.02
N LEU A 121 10.27 3.75 -9.12
CA LEU A 121 10.83 3.12 -10.31
C LEU A 121 10.19 1.76 -10.58
N ILE A 122 10.12 0.89 -9.57
CA ILE A 122 9.54 -0.46 -9.72
C ILE A 122 8.08 -0.34 -10.17
N ALA A 123 7.29 0.52 -9.53
CA ALA A 123 5.90 0.72 -9.91
C ALA A 123 5.74 1.25 -11.34
N TYR A 124 6.61 2.18 -11.75
CA TYR A 124 6.63 2.69 -13.13
C TYR A 124 7.02 1.60 -14.14
N PHE A 125 8.05 0.80 -13.86
CA PHE A 125 8.48 -0.27 -14.74
C PHE A 125 7.43 -1.38 -14.87
N ILE A 126 6.85 -1.84 -13.75
CA ILE A 126 5.79 -2.85 -13.76
C ILE A 126 4.61 -2.35 -14.59
N GLU A 127 4.18 -1.10 -14.37
CA GLU A 127 3.07 -0.53 -15.15
C GLU A 127 3.39 -0.42 -16.65
N ARG A 128 4.66 -0.22 -17.03
CA ARG A 128 5.06 -0.16 -18.44
C ARG A 128 5.21 -1.53 -19.10
N ILE A 129 5.63 -2.53 -18.32
CA ILE A 129 5.86 -3.90 -18.80
C ILE A 129 4.53 -4.64 -18.96
N LEU A 130 3.58 -4.43 -18.05
CA LEU A 130 2.28 -5.08 -18.11
C LEU A 130 1.46 -4.62 -19.33
N THR A 131 0.89 -5.57 -20.04
CA THR A 131 -0.04 -5.29 -21.15
C THR A 131 -1.39 -4.79 -20.63
N LYS A 132 -2.24 -4.28 -21.52
CA LYS A 132 -3.58 -3.80 -21.14
C LYS A 132 -4.43 -4.94 -20.61
N GLU A 133 -4.34 -6.12 -21.24
CA GLU A 133 -5.08 -7.32 -20.88
C GLU A 133 -4.69 -7.82 -19.48
N GLU A 134 -3.39 -7.79 -19.15
CA GLU A 134 -2.90 -8.17 -17.81
C GLU A 134 -3.38 -7.19 -16.73
N LYS A 135 -3.36 -5.89 -17.01
CA LYS A 135 -3.87 -4.86 -16.09
C LYS A 135 -5.37 -5.03 -15.84
N GLU A 136 -6.15 -5.25 -16.89
CA GLU A 136 -7.58 -5.51 -16.80
C GLU A 136 -7.86 -6.79 -16.01
N ALA A 137 -7.06 -7.85 -16.22
CA ALA A 137 -7.18 -9.08 -15.45
C ALA A 137 -6.90 -8.87 -13.95
N ILE A 138 -5.90 -8.05 -13.59
CA ILE A 138 -5.61 -7.69 -12.19
C ILE A 138 -6.79 -6.93 -11.58
N ILE A 139 -7.33 -5.93 -12.28
CA ILE A 139 -8.47 -5.13 -11.81
C ILE A 139 -9.72 -6.00 -11.64
N LYS A 140 -9.95 -6.94 -12.57
CA LYS A 140 -11.07 -7.88 -12.47
C LYS A 140 -10.96 -8.78 -11.24
N ARG A 141 -9.78 -9.35 -10.98
CA ARG A 141 -9.53 -10.17 -9.76
C ARG A 141 -9.69 -9.36 -8.48
N ALA A 142 -9.26 -8.10 -8.48
CA ALA A 142 -9.48 -7.20 -7.35
C ALA A 142 -10.97 -6.94 -7.10
N ALA A 143 -11.80 -6.86 -8.14
CA ALA A 143 -13.24 -6.71 -8.00
C ALA A 143 -13.94 -7.97 -7.46
N GLU A 144 -13.35 -9.16 -7.65
CA GLU A 144 -13.88 -10.45 -7.19
C GLU A 144 -13.54 -10.78 -5.71
N GLN A 145 -12.56 -10.10 -5.10
CA GLN A 145 -12.12 -10.37 -3.72
C GLN A 145 -13.06 -9.87 -2.60
N GLU A 146 -14.19 -9.25 -2.94
CA GLU A 146 -15.20 -8.75 -1.98
C GLU A 146 -16.52 -9.54 -2.01
N GLY A 147 -16.54 -10.74 -2.60
CA GLY A 147 -17.68 -11.66 -2.61
C GLY A 147 -17.65 -12.70 -1.49
#